data_AF-A0A8J8WA44-F1
#
_entry.id   AF-A0A8J8WA44-F1
#
_cell.length_a   1.000
_cell.length_b   1.000
_cell.length_c   1.000
_cell.angle_alpha   90.00
_cell.angle_beta   90.00
_cell.angle_gamma   90.00
#
_symmetry.space_group_name_H-M   'P 1'
#
loop_
_entity.id
_entity.type
_entity.pdbx_description
1 polymer ?
#
loop_
_entity_poly.entity_id
_entity_poly.type
_entity_poly.pdbx_seq_one_letter_code
_entity_poly.pdbx_strand_id
1 'polypeptide(L)'
;MDCATKHVEVSFPPGNVVGVVQGNLLEYTAHNPSGDLLFLLHRESKTCCEKPGYVVETTECHPLGSLERVRAPGCCRGRRVMEVNFPGDLDLRWKALLLAGALVIQYLKHNPDHTYPAAPIKLQTLVNQ
;
A
#
# COMPACT_ATOMS: atom_id res chain seq x y z
N MET A 1 9.92 -20.38 -3.50
CA MET A 1 9.98 -19.25 -2.55
C MET A 1 8.54 -18.89 -2.23
N ASP A 2 8.03 -19.37 -1.10
CA ASP A 2 6.71 -18.96 -0.62
C ASP A 2 6.79 -17.48 -0.21
N CYS A 3 6.24 -16.60 -1.04
CA CYS A 3 6.03 -15.23 -0.64
C CYS A 3 4.88 -15.22 0.37
N ALA A 4 5.20 -15.22 1.66
CA ALA A 4 4.20 -15.22 2.73
C ALA A 4 3.17 -14.10 2.50
N THR A 5 1.93 -14.49 2.21
CA THR A 5 0.80 -13.56 2.11
C THR A 5 0.62 -12.87 3.47
N LYS A 6 0.55 -11.54 3.45
CA LYS A 6 0.27 -10.71 4.61
C LYS A 6 -1.17 -10.25 4.57
N HIS A 7 -1.74 -10.05 5.75
CA HIS A 7 -3.10 -9.59 5.96
C HIS A 7 -3.05 -8.45 6.98
N VAL A 8 -3.57 -7.28 6.62
CA VAL A 8 -3.60 -6.08 7.46
C VAL A 8 -5.02 -5.54 7.47
N GLU A 9 -5.61 -5.50 8.65
CA GLU A 9 -6.85 -4.80 8.89
C GLU A 9 -6.57 -3.30 9.08
N VAL A 10 -7.34 -2.47 8.40
CA VAL A 10 -7.25 -1.01 8.48
C VAL A 10 -8.50 -0.51 9.20
N SER A 11 -8.30 0.29 10.24
CA SER A 11 -9.39 0.85 11.04
C SER A 11 -9.17 2.34 11.30
N PHE A 12 -10.26 3.10 11.36
CA PHE A 12 -10.25 4.46 11.90
C PHE A 12 -10.47 4.40 13.42
N PRO A 13 -9.77 5.24 14.22
CA PRO A 13 -10.11 5.41 15.63
C PRO A 13 -11.60 5.76 15.79
N PRO A 14 -12.33 5.18 16.77
CA PRO A 14 -11.85 4.34 17.87
C PRO A 14 -11.75 2.82 17.56
N GLY A 15 -11.97 2.38 16.32
CA GLY A 15 -11.92 0.96 15.93
C GLY A 15 -12.86 0.59 14.77
N ASN A 16 -13.37 1.56 14.01
CA ASN A 16 -14.25 1.28 12.89
C ASN A 16 -13.43 0.71 11.73
N VAL A 17 -13.65 -0.56 11.40
CA VAL A 17 -12.93 -1.25 10.31
C VAL A 17 -13.30 -0.58 8.99
N VAL A 18 -12.25 -0.14 8.28
CA VAL A 18 -12.32 0.48 6.96
C VAL A 18 -12.26 -0.60 5.89
N GLY A 19 -11.46 -1.63 6.12
CA GLY A 19 -11.26 -2.73 5.19
C GLY A 19 -9.99 -3.50 5.53
N VAL A 20 -9.62 -4.38 4.60
CA VAL A 20 -8.47 -5.27 4.71
C VAL A 20 -7.58 -5.09 3.50
N VAL A 21 -6.27 -5.06 3.71
CA VAL A 21 -5.28 -5.19 2.65
C VAL A 21 -4.56 -6.53 2.82
N GLN A 22 -4.55 -7.34 1.79
CA GLN A 22 -3.90 -8.64 1.83
C GLN A 22 -3.13 -8.95 0.55
N GLY A 23 -2.03 -9.71 0.63
CA GLY A 23 -1.21 -10.04 -0.53
C GLY A 23 0.26 -10.24 -0.23
N ASN A 24 1.09 -10.17 -1.26
CA ASN A 24 2.53 -10.41 -1.23
C ASN A 24 3.29 -9.33 -2.03
N LEU A 25 4.63 -9.38 -2.02
CA LEU A 25 5.48 -8.37 -2.66
C LEU A 25 5.19 -8.07 -4.15
N LEU A 26 4.47 -8.95 -4.85
CA LEU A 26 4.08 -8.80 -6.24
C LEU A 26 2.67 -8.24 -6.39
N GLU A 27 1.75 -8.59 -5.50
CA GLU A 27 0.32 -8.29 -5.66
C GLU A 27 -0.38 -8.18 -4.30
N TYR A 28 -1.23 -7.17 -4.15
CA TYR A 28 -2.13 -6.96 -3.02
C TYR A 28 -3.54 -6.66 -3.49
N THR A 29 -4.51 -7.12 -2.72
CA THR A 29 -5.92 -6.76 -2.86
C THR A 29 -6.37 -5.96 -1.65
N ALA A 30 -7.24 -4.99 -1.88
CA ALA A 30 -7.94 -4.28 -0.82
C ALA A 30 -9.42 -4.62 -0.85
N HIS A 31 -9.96 -4.99 0.30
CA HIS A 31 -11.36 -5.38 0.48
C HIS A 31 -12.06 -4.44 1.44
N ASN A 32 -13.34 -4.17 1.19
CA ASN A 32 -14.18 -3.48 2.18
C ASN A 32 -14.50 -4.40 3.37
N PRO A 33 -15.17 -3.93 4.44
CA PRO A 33 -15.51 -4.76 5.60
C PRO A 33 -16.47 -5.92 5.28
N SER A 34 -17.23 -5.82 4.19
CA SER A 34 -18.12 -6.89 3.70
C SER A 34 -17.37 -7.98 2.92
N GLY A 35 -16.10 -7.75 2.58
CA GLY A 35 -15.25 -8.66 1.80
C GLY A 35 -15.19 -8.33 0.30
N ASP A 36 -15.92 -7.33 -0.18
CA ASP A 36 -15.91 -6.96 -1.59
C ASP A 36 -14.55 -6.38 -1.97
N LEU A 37 -14.00 -6.86 -3.10
CA LEU A 37 -12.77 -6.33 -3.67
C LEU A 37 -12.98 -4.89 -4.15
N LEU A 38 -12.17 -3.97 -3.64
CA LEU A 38 -12.19 -2.56 -4.02
C LEU A 38 -11.18 -2.25 -5.12
N PHE A 39 -9.94 -2.68 -4.91
CA PHE A 39 -8.86 -2.46 -5.87
C PHE A 39 -7.77 -3.52 -5.75
N LEU A 40 -7.05 -3.67 -6.85
CA LEU A 40 -5.84 -4.47 -6.97
C LEU A 40 -4.64 -3.53 -6.98
N LEU A 41 -3.57 -3.93 -6.33
CA LEU A 41 -2.28 -3.30 -6.46
C LEU A 41 -1.29 -4.37 -6.90
N HIS A 42 -0.71 -4.23 -8.09
CA HIS A 42 0.28 -5.17 -8.60
C HIS A 42 1.56 -4.46 -8.96
N ARG A 43 2.67 -5.20 -8.90
CA ARG A 43 3.98 -4.71 -9.28
C ARG A 43 4.07 -4.67 -10.80
N GLU A 44 4.44 -3.52 -11.36
CA GLU A 44 4.70 -3.45 -12.79
C GLU A 44 5.88 -4.37 -13.15
N SER A 45 5.68 -5.19 -14.18
CA SER A 45 6.78 -5.91 -14.82
C SER A 45 7.58 -4.89 -15.62
N LYS A 46 8.82 -4.62 -15.20
CA LYS A 46 9.68 -3.69 -15.93
C LYS A 46 11.04 -4.27 -16.24
N THR A 47 11.52 -3.87 -17.41
CA THR A 47 12.83 -4.19 -18.00
C THR A 47 13.96 -3.60 -17.15
N CYS A 48 15.20 -4.03 -17.39
CA CYS A 48 16.39 -3.73 -16.57
C CYS A 48 16.68 -2.24 -16.28
N CYS A 49 16.00 -1.31 -16.96
CA CYS A 49 16.23 0.14 -16.89
C CYS A 49 15.27 0.91 -16.00
N GLU A 50 14.15 0.32 -15.57
CA GLU A 50 13.14 1.04 -14.79
C GLU A 50 13.03 0.51 -13.36
N LYS A 51 12.83 1.42 -12.40
CA LYS A 51 12.66 1.04 -10.99
C LYS A 51 11.28 0.40 -10.80
N PRO A 52 11.18 -0.67 -10.00
CA PRO A 52 9.89 -1.34 -9.78
C PRO A 52 8.94 -0.43 -9.01
N GLY A 53 7.90 0.04 -9.71
CA GLY A 53 6.70 0.64 -9.14
C GLY A 53 5.58 -0.38 -8.98
N TYR A 54 4.47 0.06 -8.40
CA TYR A 54 3.20 -0.66 -8.34
C TYR A 54 2.11 0.21 -8.96
N VAL A 55 1.21 -0.41 -9.70
CA VAL A 55 0.00 0.24 -10.20
C VAL A 55 -1.16 -0.19 -9.32
N VAL A 56 -2.05 0.77 -9.06
CA VAL A 56 -3.34 0.54 -8.39
C VAL A 56 -4.41 0.54 -9.48
N GLU A 57 -5.24 -0.49 -9.51
CA GLU A 57 -6.34 -0.61 -10.47
C GLU A 57 -7.65 -0.96 -9.77
N THR A 58 -8.77 -0.52 -10.34
CA THR A 58 -10.10 -1.03 -9.97
C THR A 58 -10.21 -2.52 -10.31
N THR A 59 -11.29 -3.15 -9.85
CA THR A 59 -11.71 -4.49 -10.29
C THR A 59 -11.95 -4.62 -11.80
N GLU A 60 -12.15 -3.51 -12.49
CA GLU A 60 -12.37 -3.43 -13.93
C GLU A 60 -11.07 -3.12 -14.70
N CYS A 61 -9.91 -3.20 -14.03
CA CYS A 61 -8.59 -2.89 -14.57
C CYS A 61 -8.43 -1.42 -15.01
N HIS A 62 -9.19 -0.50 -14.41
CA HIS A 62 -8.99 0.93 -14.63
C HIS A 62 -7.92 1.46 -13.68
N PRO A 63 -6.87 2.16 -14.18
CA PRO A 63 -5.82 2.67 -13.33
C PRO A 63 -6.36 3.76 -12.40
N LEU A 64 -6.15 3.56 -11.09
CA LEU A 64 -6.51 4.48 -10.03
C LEU A 64 -5.31 5.24 -9.48
N GLY A 65 -4.09 4.76 -9.69
CA GLY A 65 -2.95 5.35 -9.03
C GLY A 65 -1.68 4.52 -9.14
N SER A 66 -0.66 4.97 -8.44
CA SER A 66 0.63 4.28 -8.43
C SER A 66 1.36 4.45 -7.10
N LEU A 67 2.21 3.49 -6.79
CA LEU A 67 3.15 3.55 -5.68
C LEU A 67 4.55 3.35 -6.24
N GLU A 68 5.42 4.34 -6.05
CA GLU A 68 6.77 4.28 -6.59
C GLU A 68 7.82 4.83 -5.64
N ARG A 69 9.06 4.38 -5.83
CA ARG A 69 10.18 4.81 -5.00
C ARG A 69 10.98 5.90 -5.70
N VAL A 70 10.66 7.15 -5.37
CA VAL A 70 11.33 8.32 -5.93
C VAL A 70 12.53 8.76 -5.08
N ARG A 71 13.40 9.59 -5.68
CA ARG A 71 14.44 10.31 -4.94
C ARG A 71 13.89 11.69 -4.56
N ALA A 72 13.68 11.92 -3.28
CA ALA A 72 13.34 13.25 -2.79
C ALA A 72 14.56 14.17 -2.96
N PRO A 73 14.39 15.39 -3.50
CA PRO A 73 15.45 16.39 -3.57
C PRO A 73 15.94 16.74 -2.16
N GLY A 74 17.25 16.89 -1.97
CA GLY A 74 17.85 17.26 -0.69
C GLY A 74 19.32 17.61 -0.83
N CYS A 75 19.78 18.58 -0.04
CA CYS A 75 21.04 19.30 -0.27
C CYS A 75 22.33 18.46 -0.18
N CYS A 76 22.32 17.25 0.39
CA CYS A 76 23.57 16.49 0.61
C CYS A 76 23.52 14.96 0.39
N ARG A 77 22.36 14.35 0.08
CA ARG A 77 22.19 12.94 -0.31
C ARG A 77 20.71 12.72 -0.60
N GLY A 78 20.35 12.28 -1.81
CA GLY A 78 18.95 12.03 -2.15
C GLY A 78 18.34 10.96 -1.24
N ARG A 79 17.34 11.33 -0.43
CA ARG A 79 16.57 10.36 0.37
C ARG A 79 15.62 9.62 -0.57
N ARG A 80 15.54 8.29 -0.45
CA ARG A 80 14.50 7.53 -1.15
C ARG A 80 13.22 7.58 -0.32
N VAL A 81 12.14 8.05 -0.91
CA VAL A 81 10.80 8.08 -0.30
C VAL A 81 9.87 7.19 -1.12
N MET A 82 8.79 6.71 -0.49
CA MET A 82 7.68 6.10 -1.22
C MET A 82 6.72 7.22 -1.59
N GLU A 83 6.45 7.38 -2.87
CA GLU A 83 5.43 8.27 -3.40
C GLU A 83 4.18 7.43 -3.68
N VAL A 84 3.02 7.95 -3.28
CA VAL A 84 1.72 7.30 -3.45
C VAL A 84 0.82 8.29 -4.17
N ASN A 85 0.45 7.97 -5.41
CA ASN A 85 -0.31 8.82 -6.30
C ASN A 85 -1.72 8.26 -6.47
N PHE A 86 -2.74 9.11 -6.31
CA PHE A 86 -4.15 8.79 -6.52
C PHE A 86 -4.96 10.07 -6.81
N PRO A 87 -6.15 9.97 -7.46
CA PRO A 87 -7.05 11.08 -7.67
C PRO A 87 -7.39 11.83 -6.38
N GLY A 88 -7.43 13.17 -6.45
CA GLY A 88 -7.70 14.01 -5.29
C GLY A 88 -9.08 13.78 -4.68
N ASP A 89 -10.06 13.42 -5.52
CA ASP A 89 -11.45 13.09 -5.18
C ASP A 89 -11.65 11.66 -4.68
N LEU A 90 -10.59 10.84 -4.64
CA LEU A 90 -10.67 9.49 -4.10
C LEU A 90 -11.11 9.51 -2.63
N ASP A 91 -12.02 8.60 -2.27
CA ASP A 91 -12.57 8.50 -0.92
C ASP A 91 -11.46 8.27 0.15
N LEU A 92 -11.64 8.85 1.34
CA LEU A 92 -10.64 8.78 2.40
C LEU A 92 -10.37 7.35 2.88
N ARG A 93 -11.36 6.46 2.82
CA ARG A 93 -11.19 5.03 3.17
C ARG A 93 -10.25 4.35 2.18
N TRP A 94 -10.42 4.65 0.90
CA TRP A 94 -9.61 4.10 -0.17
C TRP A 94 -8.17 4.59 -0.06
N LYS A 95 -7.98 5.90 0.21
CA LYS A 95 -6.66 6.47 0.50
C LYS A 95 -5.99 5.79 1.69
N ALA A 96 -6.73 5.52 2.78
CA ALA A 96 -6.20 4.83 3.96
C ALA A 96 -5.75 3.39 3.63
N LEU A 97 -6.56 2.65 2.86
CA LEU A 97 -6.20 1.30 2.40
C LEU A 97 -4.95 1.32 1.49
N LEU A 98 -4.84 2.29 0.58
CA LEU A 98 -3.67 2.44 -0.28
C LEU A 98 -2.39 2.72 0.50
N LEU A 99 -2.47 3.63 1.49
CA LEU A 99 -1.36 3.92 2.38
C LEU A 99 -0.96 2.69 3.22
N ALA A 100 -1.93 1.91 3.70
CA ALA A 100 -1.64 0.66 4.39
C ALA A 100 -0.89 -0.33 3.49
N GLY A 101 -1.32 -0.51 2.23
CA GLY A 101 -0.62 -1.33 1.24
C GLY A 101 0.83 -0.87 1.01
N ALA A 102 1.04 0.45 0.88
CA ALA A 102 2.37 1.03 0.72
C ALA A 102 3.31 0.70 1.90
N LEU A 103 2.79 0.80 3.13
CA LEU A 103 3.55 0.49 4.35
C LEU A 103 3.90 -1.00 4.42
N VAL A 104 2.98 -1.88 4.06
CA VAL A 104 3.22 -3.34 4.02
C VAL A 104 4.32 -3.68 3.03
N ILE A 105 4.28 -3.11 1.82
CA ILE A 105 5.32 -3.28 0.80
C ILE A 105 6.67 -2.81 1.31
N GLN A 106 6.72 -1.62 1.90
CA GLN A 106 7.96 -1.08 2.45
C GLN A 106 8.51 -1.97 3.56
N TYR A 107 7.65 -2.45 4.45
CA TYR A 107 8.04 -3.34 5.53
C TYR A 107 8.63 -4.66 5.01
N LEU A 108 7.95 -5.33 4.09
CA LEU A 108 8.39 -6.62 3.55
C LEU A 108 9.68 -6.51 2.73
N LYS A 109 9.87 -5.41 2.00
CA LYS A 109 11.14 -5.13 1.31
C LYS A 109 12.32 -5.00 2.27
N HIS A 110 12.08 -4.56 3.50
CA HIS A 110 13.11 -4.40 4.53
C HIS A 110 13.25 -5.62 5.45
N ASN A 111 12.24 -6.49 5.53
CA ASN A 111 12.18 -7.64 6.41
C ASN A 111 11.66 -8.89 5.67
N PRO A 112 12.39 -9.41 4.67
CA PRO A 112 11.92 -10.51 3.83
C PRO A 112 11.77 -11.83 4.62
N ASP A 113 12.53 -12.01 5.70
CA ASP A 113 12.58 -13.26 6.47
C ASP A 113 11.64 -13.26 7.70
N HIS A 114 10.90 -12.17 7.96
CA HIS A 114 10.01 -12.08 9.13
C HIS A 114 8.57 -12.56 8.84
N THR A 115 8.22 -13.70 9.43
CA THR A 115 6.86 -14.14 9.72
C THR A 115 6.29 -13.31 10.89
N TYR A 116 5.66 -12.17 10.58
CA TYR A 116 4.88 -11.40 11.56
C TYR A 116 3.72 -12.24 12.13
N PRO A 117 3.45 -12.22 13.46
CA PRO A 117 2.11 -12.48 13.99
C PRO A 117 1.24 -11.25 13.71
N ALA A 118 0.13 -11.40 13.00
CA ALA A 118 -0.77 -10.35 12.51
C ALA A 118 -1.11 -9.23 13.54
N ALA A 119 -0.21 -8.27 13.75
CA ALA A 119 -0.46 -7.11 14.59
C ALA A 119 -1.04 -5.99 13.71
N PRO A 120 -2.19 -5.41 14.09
CA PRO A 120 -2.85 -4.38 13.29
C PRO A 120 -1.98 -3.11 13.21
N ILE A 121 -1.75 -2.62 12.00
CA ILE A 121 -1.09 -1.33 11.76
C ILE A 121 -2.13 -0.23 12.02
N LYS A 122 -2.01 0.48 13.16
CA LYS A 122 -2.84 1.64 13.47
C LYS A 122 -2.31 2.87 12.75
N LEU A 123 -3.03 3.35 11.73
CA LEU A 123 -2.81 4.66 11.12
C LEU A 123 -3.44 5.74 12.01
N GLN A 124 -2.62 6.52 12.72
CA GLN A 124 -3.08 7.70 13.44
C GLN A 124 -3.00 8.92 12.53
N THR A 125 -4.14 9.58 12.30
CA THR A 125 -4.19 10.87 11.64
C THR A 125 -3.86 11.95 12.67
N LEU A 126 -2.78 12.71 12.46
CA LEU A 126 -2.53 13.94 13.21
C LEU A 126 -3.49 15.01 12.66
N VAL A 127 -4.62 15.20 13.34
CA VAL A 127 -5.45 16.38 13.12
C VAL A 127 -4.75 17.53 13.82
N ASN A 128 -4.12 18.42 13.06
CA ASN A 128 -3.63 19.68 13.61
C ASN A 128 -4.85 20.48 14.11
N GLN A 129 -4.89 20.75 15.41
CA GLN A 129 -5.81 21.70 16.05
C GLN A 129 -5.43 23.13 15.71
#